data_AF-A0A4Z2BMH5-F1
#
_entry.id   AF-A0A4Z2BMH5-F1
#
_cell.length_a   1.000
_cell.length_b   1.000
_cell.length_c   1.000
_cell.angle_alpha   90.00
_cell.angle_beta   90.00
_cell.angle_gamma   90.00
#
_symmetry.space_group_name_H-M   'P 1'
#
loop_
_entity.id
_entity.type
_entity.pdbx_description
1 polymer ?
#
loop_
_entity_poly.entity_id
_entity_poly.type
_entity_poly.pdbx_seq_one_letter_code
_entity_poly.pdbx_strand_id
1 'polypeptide(L)'
;MERKAAEPVELLSPLLDTQIQLRDGELMMPGNTTLVSLNLSGNKMTEKSLPVFLKSLEVQSEAGGLLRLRLQRNGFSPGCDDYAKIKEVMAPREDAFEKLRCEETDTMKKEA
;
A
#
# COMPACT_ATOMS: atom_id res chain seq x y z
N MET A 1 36.71 -31.22 5.49
CA MET A 1 35.38 -30.66 5.16
C MET A 1 35.56 -29.15 5.12
N GLU A 2 35.84 -28.60 3.93
CA GLU A 2 36.01 -27.15 3.77
C GLU A 2 34.64 -26.48 3.95
N ARG A 3 34.57 -25.49 4.84
CA ARG A 3 33.38 -24.66 5.00
C ARG A 3 33.41 -23.60 3.90
N LYS A 4 32.54 -23.72 2.90
CA LYS A 4 32.29 -22.67 1.91
C LYS A 4 31.83 -21.42 2.67
N ALA A 5 32.68 -20.39 2.72
CA ALA A 5 32.31 -19.11 3.30
C ALA A 5 31.08 -18.57 2.56
N ALA A 6 30.06 -18.15 3.32
CA ALA A 6 28.91 -17.46 2.75
C ALA A 6 29.44 -16.18 2.08
N GLU A 7 29.13 -15.98 0.80
CA GLU A 7 29.47 -14.75 0.10
C GLU A 7 28.87 -13.56 0.86
N PRO A 8 29.63 -12.46 1.04
CA PRO A 8 29.08 -11.27 1.67
C PRO A 8 27.94 -10.78 0.79
N VAL A 9 26.73 -10.76 1.34
CA VAL A 9 25.62 -10.01 0.75
C VAL A 9 26.09 -8.56 0.75
N GLU A 10 26.41 -8.03 -0.43
CA GLU A 10 26.68 -6.61 -0.60
C GLU A 10 25.45 -5.85 -0.12
N LEU A 11 25.50 -5.34 1.10
CA LEU A 11 24.53 -4.40 1.63
C LEU A 11 24.72 -3.10 0.85
N LEU A 12 24.07 -3.01 -0.31
CA LEU A 12 23.93 -1.76 -1.04
C LEU A 12 23.33 -0.75 -0.07
N SER A 13 24.01 0.39 0.10
CA SER A 13 23.49 1.48 0.93
C SER A 13 22.06 1.77 0.50
N PRO A 14 21.08 1.85 1.42
CA PRO A 14 19.69 2.18 1.06
C PRO A 14 19.60 3.44 0.19
N LEU A 15 20.50 4.40 0.38
CA LEU A 15 20.59 5.65 -0.41
C LEU A 15 21.00 5.45 -1.88
N LEU A 16 21.53 4.28 -2.23
CA LEU A 16 21.89 3.90 -3.60
C LEU A 16 20.76 3.09 -4.27
N ASP A 17 19.67 2.81 -3.55
CA ASP A 17 18.50 2.17 -4.13
C ASP A 17 17.85 3.15 -5.11
N THR A 18 17.75 2.72 -6.37
CA THR A 18 17.23 3.51 -7.49
C THR A 18 15.75 3.85 -7.34
N GLN A 19 15.07 3.19 -6.39
CA GLN A 19 13.69 3.46 -6.07
C GLN A 19 13.53 4.65 -5.12
N ILE A 20 14.60 5.12 -4.46
CA ILE A 20 14.53 6.29 -3.57
C ILE A 20 14.30 7.57 -4.36
N GLN A 21 13.25 8.31 -4.00
CA GLN A 21 12.88 9.58 -4.61
C GLN A 21 13.10 10.72 -3.62
N LEU A 22 13.79 11.78 -4.06
CA LEU A 22 13.88 13.03 -3.30
C LEU A 22 12.72 13.94 -3.72
N ARG A 23 11.79 14.21 -2.80
CA ARG A 23 10.62 15.06 -3.07
C ARG A 23 10.42 16.04 -1.92
N ASP A 24 10.32 17.33 -2.25
CA ASP A 24 10.13 18.43 -1.29
C ASP A 24 11.17 18.46 -0.14
N GLY A 25 12.40 18.03 -0.42
CA GLY A 25 13.48 17.95 0.57
C GLY A 25 13.41 16.72 1.49
N GLU A 26 12.44 15.83 1.29
CA GLU A 26 12.31 14.56 2.00
C GLU A 26 12.73 13.39 1.11
N LEU A 27 13.41 12.43 1.74
CA LEU A 27 13.83 11.18 1.09
C LEU A 27 12.69 10.16 1.19
N MET A 28 12.10 9.78 0.06
CA MET A 28 10.97 8.86 -0.02
C MET A 28 11.42 7.50 -0.57
N MET A 29 11.17 6.44 0.19
CA MET A 29 11.34 5.07 -0.27
C MET A 29 9.97 4.51 -0.65
N PRO A 30 9.75 4.06 -1.90
CA PRO A 30 8.54 3.34 -2.24
C PRO A 30 8.58 2.05 -1.43
N GLY A 31 7.64 1.93 -0.49
CA GLY A 31 7.52 0.76 0.36
C GLY A 31 7.04 -0.46 -0.43
N ASN A 32 6.13 -1.22 0.16
CA ASN A 32 5.55 -2.38 -0.51
C ASN A 32 4.67 -1.95 -1.70
N THR A 33 5.07 -2.31 -2.92
CA THR A 33 4.32 -2.06 -4.17
C THR A 33 3.43 -3.22 -4.60
N THR A 34 3.54 -4.39 -3.97
CA THR A 34 2.84 -5.62 -4.33
C THR A 34 1.59 -5.89 -3.49
N LEU A 35 1.46 -5.28 -2.32
CA LEU A 35 0.30 -5.43 -1.46
C LEU A 35 -0.91 -4.70 -2.06
N VAL A 36 -1.87 -5.47 -2.61
CA VAL A 36 -3.05 -4.93 -3.29
C VAL A 36 -4.26 -4.68 -2.37
N SER A 37 -4.36 -5.38 -1.23
CA SER A 37 -5.52 -5.29 -0.34
C SER A 37 -5.08 -5.36 1.12
N LEU A 38 -5.52 -4.39 1.92
CA LEU A 38 -5.22 -4.30 3.34
C LEU A 38 -6.51 -4.07 4.14
N ASN A 39 -6.75 -4.93 5.13
CA ASN A 39 -7.88 -4.80 6.04
C ASN A 39 -7.39 -4.60 7.47
N LEU A 40 -7.64 -3.40 8.00
CA LEU A 40 -7.35 -3.00 9.38
C LEU A 40 -8.64 -2.61 10.12
N SER A 41 -9.79 -3.11 9.67
CA SER A 41 -11.06 -2.82 10.32
C SER A 41 -11.18 -3.48 11.69
N GLY A 42 -11.94 -2.86 12.60
CA GLY A 42 -12.18 -3.42 13.93
C GLY A 42 -11.01 -3.29 14.91
N ASN A 43 -10.04 -2.41 14.61
CA ASN A 43 -8.91 -2.14 15.49
C ASN A 43 -9.17 -0.92 16.39
N LYS A 44 -8.17 -0.52 17.17
CA LYS A 44 -8.21 0.66 18.06
C LYS A 44 -7.40 1.83 17.52
N MET A 45 -7.32 1.97 16.19
CA MET A 45 -6.62 3.11 15.59
C MET A 45 -7.36 4.40 15.90
N THR A 46 -6.60 5.48 16.05
CA THR A 46 -7.12 6.81 16.36
C THR A 46 -6.84 7.76 15.20
N GLU A 47 -7.43 8.95 15.24
CA GLU A 47 -7.25 9.99 14.21
C GLU A 47 -5.77 10.35 13.99
N LYS A 48 -4.93 10.19 15.01
CA LYS A 48 -3.47 10.41 14.93
C LYS A 48 -2.77 9.58 13.84
N SER A 49 -3.32 8.42 13.47
CA SER A 49 -2.73 7.57 12.43
C SER A 49 -3.14 7.97 11.00
N LEU A 50 -4.25 8.70 10.84
CA LEU A 50 -4.82 8.98 9.52
C LEU A 50 -3.91 9.85 8.64
N PRO A 51 -3.24 10.91 9.15
CA PRO A 51 -2.31 11.70 8.33
C PRO A 51 -1.16 10.87 7.77
N VAL A 52 -0.65 9.92 8.55
CA VAL A 52 0.45 9.04 8.14
C VAL A 52 -0.02 8.09 7.03
N PHE A 53 -1.21 7.49 7.18
CA PHE A 53 -1.81 6.68 6.13
C PHE A 53 -2.03 7.47 4.85
N LEU A 54 -2.58 8.68 4.95
CA LEU A 54 -2.82 9.54 3.80
C LEU A 54 -1.52 9.87 3.06
N LYS A 55 -0.46 10.27 3.78
CA LYS A 55 0.86 10.53 3.19
C LYS A 55 1.41 9.28 2.49
N SER A 56 1.28 8.10 3.11
CA SER A 56 1.71 6.84 2.48
C SER A 56 0.91 6.49 1.22
N LEU A 57 -0.38 6.86 1.13
CA LEU A 57 -1.19 6.65 -0.07
C LEU A 57 -0.84 7.64 -1.19
N GLU A 58 -0.56 8.89 -0.85
CA GLU A 58 -0.17 9.94 -1.80
C GLU A 58 1.19 9.68 -2.46
N VAL A 59 2.06 8.89 -1.81
CA VAL A 59 3.39 8.51 -2.34
C VAL A 59 3.35 7.25 -3.18
N GLN A 60 2.27 6.45 -3.13
CA GLN A 60 2.13 5.27 -3.99
C GLN A 60 1.97 5.71 -5.45
N SER A 61 2.84 5.21 -6.32
CA SER A 61 2.80 5.50 -7.75
C SER A 61 1.61 4.81 -8.45
N GLU A 62 1.27 5.26 -9.65
CA GLU A 62 0.23 4.60 -10.46
C GLU A 62 0.59 3.16 -10.87
N ALA A 63 1.88 2.79 -10.77
CA ALA A 63 2.39 1.50 -11.19
C ALA A 63 2.33 0.40 -10.10
N GLY A 64 1.77 0.68 -8.91
CA GLY A 64 1.63 -0.32 -7.85
C GLY A 64 1.06 0.21 -6.54
N GLY A 65 0.82 -0.70 -5.58
CA GLY A 65 0.33 -0.37 -4.24
C GLY A 65 -1.11 -0.84 -3.96
N LEU A 66 -1.72 -0.24 -2.94
CA LEU A 66 -3.01 -0.68 -2.43
C LEU A 66 -4.13 -0.30 -3.40
N LEU A 67 -4.91 -1.31 -3.79
CA LEU A 67 -6.17 -1.17 -4.50
C LEU A 67 -7.38 -1.19 -3.56
N ARG A 68 -7.26 -1.88 -2.42
CA ARG A 68 -8.30 -1.95 -1.38
C ARG A 68 -7.72 -1.63 -0.02
N LEU A 69 -8.38 -0.74 0.72
CA LEU A 69 -8.04 -0.39 2.09
C LEU A 69 -9.30 -0.31 2.95
N ARG A 70 -9.38 -1.14 3.99
CA ARG A 70 -10.53 -1.19 4.92
C ARG A 70 -10.13 -0.74 6.30
N LEU A 71 -10.64 0.42 6.72
CA LEU A 71 -10.36 1.02 8.04
C LEU A 71 -11.60 1.18 8.93
N GLN A 72 -12.77 0.71 8.50
CA GLN A 72 -14.02 0.87 9.26
C GLN A 72 -13.92 0.26 10.68
N ARG A 73 -14.80 0.71 11.60
CA ARG A 73 -14.86 0.20 12.98
C ARG A 73 -13.54 0.41 13.76
N ASN A 74 -12.90 1.56 13.57
CA ASN A 74 -11.78 2.03 14.39
C ASN A 74 -12.23 3.21 15.28
N GLY A 75 -11.32 3.73 16.12
CA GLY A 75 -11.58 4.79 17.09
C GLY A 75 -11.48 6.21 16.55
N PHE A 76 -11.72 6.43 15.26
CA PHE A 76 -11.79 7.76 14.64
C PHE A 76 -13.22 8.07 14.17
N SER A 77 -13.59 9.35 14.18
CA SER A 77 -14.93 9.77 13.74
C SER A 77 -15.14 9.51 12.24
N PRO A 78 -16.33 9.04 11.80
CA PRO A 78 -16.66 8.92 10.38
C PRO A 78 -16.61 10.24 9.60
N GLY A 79 -16.74 11.37 10.31
CA GLY A 79 -16.68 12.74 9.77
C GLY A 79 -15.31 13.40 9.89
N CYS A 80 -14.26 12.66 10.26
CA CYS A 80 -12.89 13.17 10.25
C CYS A 80 -12.42 13.45 8.81
N ASP A 81 -11.84 14.63 8.59
CA ASP A 81 -11.40 15.10 7.26
C ASP A 81 -10.36 14.17 6.63
N ASP A 82 -9.37 13.71 7.40
CA ASP A 82 -8.34 12.78 6.90
C ASP A 82 -8.96 11.45 6.45
N TYR A 83 -9.95 10.95 7.20
CA TYR A 83 -10.65 9.71 6.83
C TYR A 83 -11.51 9.90 5.58
N ALA A 84 -12.13 11.06 5.41
CA ALA A 84 -12.86 11.41 4.20
C ALA A 84 -11.92 11.43 2.98
N LYS A 85 -10.77 12.09 3.10
CA LYS A 85 -9.77 12.17 2.04
C LYS A 85 -9.15 10.82 1.69
N ILE A 86 -8.90 9.95 2.68
CA ILE A 86 -8.47 8.56 2.42
C ILE A 86 -9.50 7.81 1.57
N LYS A 87 -10.80 7.93 1.87
CA LYS A 87 -11.86 7.29 1.07
C LYS A 87 -11.89 7.83 -0.36
N GLU A 88 -11.69 9.13 -0.54
CA GLU A 88 -11.64 9.77 -1.85
C GLU A 88 -10.47 9.23 -2.70
N VAL A 89 -9.26 9.19 -2.13
CA VAL A 89 -8.06 8.67 -2.81
C VAL A 89 -8.20 7.18 -3.16
N MET A 90 -8.87 6.40 -2.30
CA MET A 90 -9.05 4.96 -2.50
C MET A 90 -10.21 4.57 -3.42
N ALA A 91 -11.22 5.44 -3.61
CA ALA A 91 -12.40 5.13 -4.42
C ALA A 91 -12.08 4.61 -5.84
N PRO A 92 -11.28 5.31 -6.67
CA PRO A 92 -10.97 4.81 -8.01
C PRO A 92 -10.14 3.51 -7.99
N ARG A 93 -9.37 3.30 -6.92
CA ARG A 93 -8.54 2.10 -6.74
C ARG A 93 -9.39 0.89 -6.37
N GLU A 94 -10.42 1.08 -5.55
CA GLU A 94 -11.36 0.02 -5.15
C GLU A 94 -12.27 -0.38 -6.32
N ASP A 95 -12.63 0.56 -7.20
CA ASP A 95 -13.32 0.25 -8.46
C ASP A 95 -12.45 -0.62 -9.38
N ALA A 96 -11.15 -0.34 -9.49
CA ALA A 96 -10.21 -1.17 -10.24
C ALA A 96 -10.06 -2.57 -9.63
N PHE A 97 -10.04 -2.66 -8.29
CA PHE A 97 -9.98 -3.94 -7.58
C PHE A 97 -11.20 -4.84 -7.89
N GLU A 98 -12.41 -4.28 -7.88
CA GLU A 98 -13.61 -5.08 -8.17
C GLU A 98 -13.69 -5.49 -9.64
N LYS A 99 -13.19 -4.67 -10.58
CA LYS A 99 -13.08 -5.07 -12.00
C LYS A 99 -12.16 -6.27 -12.18
N LEU A 100 -10.95 -6.24 -11.59
CA LEU A 100 -10.01 -7.35 -11.62
C LEU A 100 -10.66 -8.63 -11.04
N ARG A 101 -11.38 -8.50 -9.94
CA ARG A 101 -12.09 -9.62 -9.31
C ARG A 101 -13.18 -10.20 -10.21
N CYS A 102 -13.95 -9.37 -10.92
CA CYS A 102 -14.97 -9.83 -11.86
C CYS A 102 -14.35 -10.57 -13.05
N GLU A 103 -13.27 -10.05 -13.62
CA GLU A 103 -12.55 -10.66 -14.74
C GLU A 103 -11.99 -12.05 -14.39
N GLU A 104 -11.43 -12.23 -13.19
CA GLU A 104 -10.99 -13.54 -12.69
C GLU A 104 -12.14 -14.55 -12.56
N THR A 105 -13.35 -14.11 -12.22
CA THR A 105 -14.50 -15.01 -12.09
C THR A 105 -15.11 -15.42 -13.44
N ASP A 106 -14.87 -14.66 -14.50
CA ASP A 106 -15.36 -14.95 -15.84
C ASP A 106 -14.42 -15.88 -16.62
N THR A 107 -13.12 -15.82 -16.36
CA THR A 107 -12.14 -16.77 -16.92
C THR A 107 -12.33 -18.17 -16.34
N MET A 108 -12.52 -18.29 -15.03
CA MET A 108 -12.81 -19.58 -14.36
C MET A 108 -14.12 -20.24 -14.82
N LYS A 109 -15.09 -19.46 -15.33
CA LYS A 109 -16.35 -20.00 -15.88
C LYS A 109 -16.25 -20.44 -17.34
N LYS A 110 -15.25 -19.98 -18.09
CA LYS A 110 -15.05 -20.36 -19.51
C LYS A 110 -14.18 -21.60 -19.68
N GLU A 111 -13.50 -22.03 -18.62
CA GLU A 111 -12.63 -23.21 -18.60
C GLU A 111 -13.27 -24.43 -17.89
N ALA A 112 -14.55 -24.33 -17.50
CA ALA A 112 -15.31 -25.39 -16.83
C ALA A 112 -16.40 -26.00 -17.72
#